data_AF-A0AAW8B122-F1
#
_entry.id   AF-A0AAW8B122-F1
#
_cell.length_a   1.000
_cell.length_b   1.000
_cell.length_c   1.000
_cell.angle_alpha   90.00
_cell.angle_beta   90.00
_cell.angle_gamma   90.00
#
_symmetry.space_group_name_H-M   'P 1'
#
loop_
_entity.id
_entity.type
_entity.pdbx_description
1 polymer ?
#
loop_
_entity_poly.entity_id
_entity_poly.type
_entity_poly.pdbx_seq_one_letter_code
_entity_poly.pdbx_strand_id
1 'polypeptide(L)' 'MAIYHFSVKTVARSAGRSATAAIAYRAGEKIYCEREGREHDYSRKTGVEYKEIYLPEGAPEHLKNRERLWN' A
#
# COMPACT_ATOMS: atom_id res chain seq x y z
N MET A 1 25.74 -11.43 10.70
CA MET A 1 26.17 -10.55 9.59
C MET A 1 24.92 -9.88 9.04
N ALA A 2 24.83 -8.55 9.07
CA ALA A 2 23.69 -7.84 8.51
C ALA A 2 23.90 -7.66 7.01
N ILE A 3 23.04 -8.28 6.19
CA ILE A 3 23.07 -8.15 4.73
C ILE A 3 21.87 -7.29 4.35
N TYR A 4 22.13 -6.12 3.76
CA TYR A 4 21.09 -5.30 3.17
C TYR A 4 20.82 -5.77 1.73
N HIS A 5 19.54 -5.88 1.37
CA HIS A 5 19.10 -6.22 0.02
C HIS A 5 18.10 -5.18 -0.49
N PHE A 6 18.29 -4.74 -1.73
CA PHE A 6 17.45 -3.76 -2.40
C PHE A 6 16.92 -4.30 -3.72
N SER A 7 15.61 -4.15 -3.95
CA SER A 7 14.95 -4.50 -5.21
C SER A 7 13.82 -3.53 -5.50
N VAL A 8 13.71 -3.12 -6.77
CA VAL A 8 12.67 -2.21 -7.25
C VAL A 8 11.85 -2.90 -8.34
N LYS A 9 10.53 -2.80 -8.24
CA LYS A 9 9.59 -3.32 -9.23
C LYS A 9 8.43 -2.35 -9.39
N THR A 10 8.06 -2.06 -10.63
CA THR A 10 6.87 -1.27 -10.95
C THR A 10 5.61 -2.09 -10.66
N VAL A 11 4.60 -1.45 -10.06
CA VAL A 11 3.24 -1.99 -9.94
C VAL A 11 2.43 -1.43 -11.12
N ALA A 12 2.05 -2.31 -12.05
CA ALA A 12 1.34 -1.93 -13.26
C ALA A 12 0.05 -2.74 -13.41
N ARG A 13 -1.04 -2.04 -13.76
CA ARG A 13 -2.34 -2.65 -14.04
C ARG A 13 -2.31 -3.57 -15.25
N SER A 14 -1.55 -3.22 -16.29
CA SER A 14 -1.34 -4.07 -17.47
C SER A 14 -0.73 -5.43 -17.13
N ALA A 15 -0.04 -5.55 -15.99
CA ALA A 15 0.49 -6.79 -15.46
C ALA A 15 -0.46 -7.48 -14.45
N GLY A 16 -1.74 -7.09 -14.42
CA GLY A 16 -2.76 -7.67 -13.54
C GLY A 16 -2.63 -7.29 -12.06
N ARG A 17 -1.92 -6.19 -11.74
CA ARG A 17 -1.70 -5.75 -10.35
C ARG A 17 -2.52 -4.51 -10.01
N SER A 18 -2.94 -4.41 -8.76
CA SER A 18 -3.65 -3.25 -8.21
C SER A 18 -2.79 -2.52 -7.17
N ALA A 19 -2.86 -1.19 -7.18
CA ALA A 19 -2.18 -0.35 -6.19
C ALA A 19 -2.77 -0.56 -4.79
N THR A 20 -4.10 -0.59 -4.67
CA THR A 20 -4.82 -0.83 -3.41
C THR A 20 -4.53 -2.22 -2.85
N ALA A 21 -4.50 -3.27 -3.68
CA ALA A 21 -4.08 -4.60 -3.26
C ALA A 21 -2.62 -4.63 -2.79
N ALA A 22 -1.74 -3.98 -3.56
CA ALA A 22 -0.30 -3.94 -3.29
C ALA A 22 0.02 -3.24 -1.97
N ILE A 23 -0.67 -2.14 -1.65
CA ILE A 23 -0.46 -1.41 -0.40
C ILE A 23 -1.14 -2.09 0.78
N ALA A 24 -2.36 -2.64 0.62
CA ALA A 24 -3.05 -3.40 1.66
C ALA A 24 -2.17 -4.57 2.14
N TYR A 25 -1.56 -5.30 1.21
CA TYR A 25 -0.62 -6.38 1.52
C TYR A 25 0.65 -5.91 2.25
N ARG A 26 1.21 -4.75 1.89
CA ARG A 26 2.43 -4.22 2.53
C ARG A 26 2.16 -3.65 3.91
N ALA A 27 1.00 -3.02 4.11
CA ALA A 27 0.57 -2.42 5.37
C ALA A 27 -0.11 -3.42 6.32
N GLY A 28 -0.46 -4.62 5.84
CA GLY A 28 -1.25 -5.59 6.61
C GLY A 28 -2.61 -5.01 7.00
N GLU A 29 -3.27 -4.34 6.05
CA GLU A 29 -4.53 -3.62 6.29
C GLU A 29 -5.63 -4.11 5.37
N LYS A 30 -6.84 -3.64 5.69
CA LYS A 30 -8.04 -3.79 4.89
C LYS A 30 -8.29 -2.48 4.15
N ILE A 31 -8.34 -2.54 2.82
CA ILE A 31 -8.52 -1.37 1.96
C ILE A 31 -9.54 -1.70 0.87
N TYR A 32 -10.54 -0.84 0.71
CA TYR A 32 -11.50 -0.92 -0.37
C TYR A 32 -10.91 -0.37 -1.66
N CYS A 33 -11.11 -1.09 -2.77
CA CYS A 33 -10.76 -0.63 -4.10
C CYS A 33 -12.01 -0.17 -4.84
N GLU A 34 -12.17 1.14 -5.03
CA GLU A 34 -13.32 1.74 -5.71
C GLU A 34 -13.46 1.25 -7.16
N ARG A 35 -12.32 1.08 -7.85
CA ARG A 35 -12.30 0.64 -9.24
C ARG A 35 -12.73 -0.82 -9.42
N GLU A 36 -12.29 -1.70 -8.54
CA GLU A 36 -12.62 -3.14 -8.61
C GLU A 36 -13.93 -3.45 -7.88
N GLY A 37 -14.47 -2.50 -7.11
CA GLY A 37 -15.69 -2.66 -6.32
C GLY A 37 -15.55 -3.68 -5.18
N ARG A 38 -14.32 -4.02 -4.79
CA ARG A 38 -14.04 -5.07 -3.80
C ARG A 38 -12.98 -4.63 -2.80
N GLU A 39 -12.91 -5.38 -1.72
CA GLU A 39 -11.99 -5.13 -0.63
C GLU A 39 -10.77 -6.06 -0.68
N HIS A 40 -9.62 -5.50 -0.36
CA HIS A 40 -8.38 -6.25 -0.14
C HIS A 40 -8.09 -6.29 1.36
N ASP A 41 -8.42 -7.43 1.99
CA ASP A 41 -8.19 -7.64 3.42
C ASP A 41 -6.92 -8.47 3.66
N TYR A 42 -5.87 -7.80 4.14
CA TYR A 42 -4.63 -8.43 4.59
C TYR A 42 -4.37 -8.21 6.09
N SER A 43 -5.43 -7.96 6.88
CA SER A 43 -5.34 -7.75 8.34
C SER A 43 -4.72 -8.91 9.12
N ARG A 44 -4.80 -10.13 8.56
CA ARG A 44 -4.18 -11.34 9.14
C ARG A 44 -2.68 -11.45 8.91
N LYS A 45 -2.07 -10.54 8.13
CA LYS A 45 -0.65 -10.56 7.86
C LYS A 45 0.13 -10.18 9.13
N THR A 46 1.08 -11.03 9.49
CA THR A 46 2.00 -10.79 10.60
C THR A 46 3.35 -10.25 10.10
N GLY A 47 4.15 -9.68 11.00
CA GLY A 47 5.50 -9.18 10.70
C GLY A 47 5.56 -7.77 10.08
N VAL A 48 4.43 -7.04 10.03
CA VAL A 48 4.45 -5.60 9.74
C VAL A 48 4.63 -4.87 11.07
N GLU A 49 5.88 -4.53 11.39
CA GLU A 49 6.21 -3.81 12.63
C GLU A 49 5.90 -2.31 12.53
N TYR A 50 6.08 -1.74 11.33
CA TYR A 50 5.90 -0.31 11.10
C TYR A 50 5.30 -0.03 9.72
N LYS A 51 4.46 1.01 9.64
CA LYS A 51 3.86 1.50 8.40
C LYS A 51 3.56 2.99 8.52
N GLU A 52 3.98 3.76 7.53
CA GLU A 52 3.76 5.21 7.47
C GLU A 52 3.63 5.68 6.02
N ILE A 53 2.93 6.80 5.82
CA ILE A 53 2.89 7.53 4.56
C ILE A 53 3.64 8.84 4.77
N TYR A 54 4.71 9.02 4.01
CA TYR A 54 5.46 10.27 3.99
C TYR A 54 4.86 11.18 2.93
N LEU A 55 4.47 12.39 3.35
CA LEU A 55 3.98 13.42 2.47
C LEU A 55 5.03 14.54 2.34
N PRO A 56 5.21 15.12 1.13
CA PRO A 56 6.03 16.32 0.99
C PRO A 56 5.37 17.52 1.66
N GLU A 57 6.15 18.56 1.90
CA GLU A 57 5.64 19.82 2.45
C GLU A 57 4.54 20.41 1.54
N GLY A 58 3.46 20.89 2.16
CA GLY A 58 2.30 21.43 1.44
C GLY A 58 1.35 20.39 0.85
N ALA A 59 1.61 19.09 1.02
CA ALA A 59 0.67 18.06 0.60
C ALA A 59 -0.62 18.11 1.45
N PRO A 60 -1.80 17.86 0.84
CA PRO A 60 -3.04 17.76 1.58
C PRO A 60 -3.00 16.64 2.63
N GLU A 61 -3.40 16.96 3.86
CA GLU A 61 -3.35 16.02 4.99
C GLU A 61 -4.20 14.75 4.76
N HIS A 62 -5.26 14.84 3.96
CA HIS A 62 -6.10 13.69 3.63
C HIS A 62 -5.36 12.58 2.88
N LEU A 63 -4.20 12.88 2.27
CA LEU A 63 -3.34 11.89 1.63
C LEU A 63 -2.57 11.02 2.63
N LYS A 64 -2.58 11.35 3.94
CA LYS A 64 -2.10 10.43 4.99
C LYS A 64 -3.03 9.23 5.18
N ASN A 65 -4.27 9.30 4.70
CA ASN A 65 -5.15 8.16 4.65
C ASN A 65 -4.79 7.27 3.46
N ARG A 66 -4.39 6.03 3.75
CA ARG A 66 -3.91 5.07 2.76
C ARG A 66 -4.97 4.68 1.72
N GLU A 67 -6.22 4.52 2.15
CA GLU A 67 -7.31 4.20 1.23
C GLU A 67 -7.57 5.36 0.26
N ARG A 68 -7.53 6.60 0.73
CA ARG A 68 -7.68 7.79 -0.13
C ARG A 68 -6.51 8.03 -1.07
N LEU A 69 -5.29 7.71 -0.63
CA LEU A 69 -4.09 7.94 -1.44
C LEU A 69 -4.00 6.99 -2.65
N TRP A 70 -4.49 5.74 -2.50
CA TRP A 70 -4.25 4.67 -3.48
C TRP A 70 -5.47 4.26 -4.31
N ASN A 71 -6.63 4.87 -4.08
CA ASN A 71 -7.78 4.80 -4.98
C ASN A 71 -7.70 5.87 -6.07
#